data_AF-A0A2M8Q7S4-F1
#
_entry.id   AF-A0A2M8Q7S4-F1
#
_cell.length_a   1.000
_cell.length_b   1.000
_cell.length_c   1.000
_cell.angle_alpha   90.00
_cell.angle_beta   90.00
_cell.angle_gamma   90.00
#
_symmetry.space_group_name_H-M   'P 1'
#
loop_
_entity.id
_entity.type
_entity.pdbx_description
1 polymer ?
#
loop_
_entity_poly.entity_id
_entity_poly.type
_entity_poly.pdbx_seq_one_letter_code
_entity_poly.pdbx_strand_id
1 'polypeptide(L)'
;RPGGTTFYFVNDGPERALEQAREAAGGRDIRIAGGADVIQQYLNLGLIDELEIALVPVLFGGGRRLFENLHEPLPSFRIDKVLDTPKATHLRYVRM
;
A
#
# COMPACT_ATOMS: atom_id res chain seq x y z
N ARG A 1 21.71 0.65 16.75
CA ARG A 1 20.75 -0.20 16.00
C ARG A 1 21.60 -1.22 15.27
N PRO A 2 21.42 -2.54 15.47
CA PRO A 2 22.20 -3.49 14.70
C PRO A 2 21.77 -3.33 13.24
N GLY A 3 22.72 -3.05 12.36
CA GLY A 3 22.46 -2.89 10.94
C GLY A 3 21.76 -4.12 10.35
N GLY A 4 21.09 -3.92 9.22
CA GLY A 4 20.27 -4.94 8.56
C GLY A 4 19.27 -4.34 7.57
N THR A 5 19.37 -3.05 7.29
CA THR A 5 18.53 -2.32 6.34
C THR A 5 19.44 -1.55 5.42
N THR A 6 19.36 -1.87 4.13
CA THR A 6 20.01 -1.12 3.06
C THR A 6 18.92 -0.41 2.27
N PHE A 7 19.10 0.87 1.99
CA PHE A 7 18.21 1.63 1.13
C PHE A 7 18.77 1.61 -0.29
N TYR A 8 17.94 1.19 -1.24
CA TYR A 8 18.24 1.25 -2.66
C TYR A 8 17.39 2.36 -3.26
N PHE A 9 18.01 3.25 -4.03
CA PHE A 9 17.32 4.29 -4.78
C PHE A 9 17.06 3.77 -6.18
N VAL A 10 15.79 3.52 -6.49
CA VAL A 10 15.35 2.99 -7.79
C VAL A 10 14.73 4.13 -8.58
N ASN A 11 15.27 4.37 -9.77
CA ASN A 11 14.90 5.51 -10.61
C ASN A 11 14.11 5.10 -11.87
N ASP A 12 13.97 3.79 -12.10
CA ASP A 12 13.36 3.22 -13.31
C ASP A 12 11.90 2.80 -13.11
N GLY A 13 11.23 3.38 -12.10
CA GLY A 13 9.80 3.21 -11.85
C GLY A 13 9.40 2.10 -10.85
N PRO A 14 8.10 2.01 -10.54
CA PRO A 14 7.56 1.13 -9.50
C PRO A 14 7.65 -0.35 -9.83
N GLU A 15 7.49 -0.76 -11.09
CA GLU A 15 7.60 -2.17 -11.49
C GLU A 15 9.02 -2.71 -11.23
N ARG A 16 10.04 -1.93 -11.60
CA ARG A 16 11.45 -2.30 -11.35
C ARG A 16 11.77 -2.36 -9.85
N ALA A 17 11.19 -1.45 -9.06
CA ALA A 17 11.33 -1.50 -7.61
C ALA A 17 10.68 -2.76 -7.01
N LEU A 18 9.52 -3.15 -7.52
CA LEU A 18 8.81 -4.35 -7.07
C LEU A 18 9.55 -5.64 -7.46
N GLU A 19 10.13 -5.72 -8.67
CA GLU A 19 10.99 -6.85 -9.07
C GLU A 19 12.15 -7.05 -8.08
N GLN A 20 12.91 -6.00 -7.80
CA GLN A 20 14.01 -6.05 -6.84
C GLN A 20 13.52 -6.42 -5.43
N ALA A 21 12.35 -5.91 -5.03
CA ALA A 21 11.73 -6.25 -3.75
C ALA A 21 11.33 -7.73 -3.69
N ARG A 22 10.82 -8.32 -4.78
CA ARG A 22 10.48 -9.76 -4.86
C ARG A 22 11.72 -10.63 -4.72
N GLU A 23 12.80 -10.29 -5.41
CA GLU A 23 14.08 -10.99 -5.28
C GLU A 23 14.59 -10.93 -3.83
N ALA A 24 14.61 -9.75 -3.23
CA ALA A 24 15.09 -9.55 -1.86
C ALA A 24 14.17 -10.17 -0.79
N ALA A 25 12.86 -10.25 -1.02
CA ALA A 25 11.91 -10.78 -0.06
C ALA A 25 12.02 -12.30 0.12
N GLY A 26 12.51 -13.02 -0.91
CA GLY A 26 12.75 -14.46 -0.85
C GLY A 26 11.47 -15.26 -0.57
N GLY A 27 10.35 -14.85 -1.18
CA GLY A 27 9.05 -15.50 -1.00
C GLY A 27 8.23 -15.01 0.20
N ARG A 28 8.72 -14.05 0.99
CA ARG A 28 7.92 -13.31 1.97
C ARG A 28 7.12 -12.18 1.31
N ASP A 29 6.17 -11.63 2.05
CA ASP A 29 5.38 -10.49 1.59
C ASP A 29 6.21 -9.21 1.42
N ILE A 30 5.76 -8.36 0.50
CA ILE A 30 6.36 -7.05 0.22
C ILE A 30 5.40 -5.98 0.69
N ARG A 31 5.89 -5.08 1.55
CA ARG A 31 5.12 -3.95 2.05
C ARG A 31 5.42 -2.70 1.24
N ILE A 32 4.40 -2.16 0.57
CA ILE A 32 4.44 -0.78 0.06
C ILE A 32 4.25 0.16 1.26
N ALA A 33 5.35 0.74 1.74
CA ALA A 33 5.33 1.56 2.95
C ALA A 33 4.57 2.90 2.77
N GLY A 34 4.42 3.37 1.52
CA GLY A 34 3.86 4.68 1.18
C GLY A 34 4.92 5.61 0.57
N GLY A 35 4.64 6.90 0.41
CA GLY A 35 3.41 7.61 0.76
C GLY A 35 2.26 7.41 -0.25
N ALA A 36 1.24 8.29 -0.18
CA ALA A 36 0.05 8.22 -1.03
C ALA A 36 0.37 8.12 -2.53
N ASP A 37 1.34 8.91 -3.01
CA ASP A 37 1.77 8.93 -4.41
C ASP A 37 2.26 7.55 -4.89
N VAL A 38 3.14 6.91 -4.11
CA VAL A 38 3.65 5.58 -4.43
C VAL A 38 2.54 4.53 -4.38
N ILE A 39 1.65 4.59 -3.40
CA ILE A 39 0.52 3.65 -3.30
C ILE A 39 -0.42 3.81 -4.50
N GLN A 40 -0.70 5.04 -4.95
CA GLN A 40 -1.53 5.29 -6.14
C GLN A 40 -0.93 4.67 -7.40
N GLN A 41 0.39 4.75 -7.58
CA GLN A 41 1.07 4.08 -8.71
C GLN A 41 0.83 2.56 -8.69
N TYR A 42 1.01 1.90 -7.53
CA TYR A 42 0.79 0.45 -7.43
C TYR A 42 -0.69 0.04 -7.53
N LEU A 43 -1.63 0.88 -7.07
CA LEU A 43 -3.06 0.68 -7.26
C LEU A 43 -3.43 0.73 -8.74
N ASN A 44 -2.92 1.73 -9.47
CA ASN A 44 -3.15 1.89 -10.91
C ASN A 44 -2.51 0.78 -11.76
N LEU A 45 -1.39 0.22 -11.31
CA LEU A 45 -0.78 -0.96 -11.94
C LEU A 45 -1.51 -2.27 -11.58
N GLY A 46 -2.50 -2.22 -10.69
CA GLY A 46 -3.22 -3.40 -10.22
C GLY A 46 -2.34 -4.38 -9.42
N LEU A 47 -1.25 -3.90 -8.82
CA LEU A 47 -0.23 -4.73 -8.16
C LEU A 47 -0.42 -4.87 -6.64
N ILE A 48 -1.47 -4.27 -6.08
CA ILE A 48 -1.84 -4.41 -4.66
C ILE A 48 -2.73 -5.63 -4.48
N ASP A 49 -2.19 -6.67 -3.85
CA ASP A 49 -2.94 -7.88 -3.50
C ASP A 49 -3.85 -7.67 -2.28
N GLU A 50 -3.36 -6.90 -1.30
CA GLU A 50 -4.01 -6.68 0.00
C GLU A 50 -3.89 -5.20 0.40
N LEU A 51 -4.98 -4.63 0.88
CA LEU A 51 -5.03 -3.25 1.36
C LEU A 51 -5.55 -3.22 2.79
N GLU A 52 -4.66 -2.88 3.73
CA GLU A 52 -4.98 -2.75 5.14
C GLU A 52 -5.03 -1.28 5.56
N ILE A 53 -6.15 -0.84 6.13
CA ILE A 53 -6.42 0.55 6.49
C ILE A 53 -6.85 0.62 7.96
N ALA A 54 -6.12 1.40 8.76
CA ALA A 54 -6.60 1.84 10.06
C ALA A 54 -7.36 3.15 9.88
N LEU A 55 -8.69 3.07 9.80
CA LEU A 55 -9.55 4.25 9.71
C LEU A 55 -9.72 4.86 11.11
N VAL A 56 -9.10 6.01 11.32
CA VAL A 56 -9.15 6.76 12.58
C VAL A 56 -10.28 7.80 12.57
N PRO A 57 -10.96 8.05 13.71
CA PRO A 57 -12.09 8.98 13.80
C PRO A 57 -11.61 10.44 13.90
N VAL A 58 -10.85 10.90 12.90
CA VAL A 58 -10.35 12.27 12.82
C VAL A 58 -10.54 12.81 11.39
N LEU A 59 -11.02 14.05 11.30
CA LEU A 59 -11.19 14.75 10.04
C LEU A 59 -10.09 15.80 9.91
N PHE A 60 -9.17 15.61 8.96
CA PHE A 60 -8.03 16.51 8.77
C PHE A 60 -8.36 17.79 7.96
N GLY A 61 -9.49 17.83 7.24
CA GLY A 61 -9.85 18.96 6.37
C GLY A 61 -9.01 19.11 5.09
N GLY A 62 -7.81 18.53 5.04
CA GLY A 62 -6.93 18.53 3.86
C GLY A 62 -5.68 17.67 4.05
N GLY A 63 -4.78 17.67 3.06
CA GLY A 63 -3.51 16.94 3.10
C GLY A 63 -3.31 16.00 1.91
N ARG A 64 -2.44 14.99 2.09
CA ARG A 64 -2.18 13.97 1.05
C ARG A 64 -3.29 12.92 1.07
N ARG A 65 -4.14 12.92 0.05
CA ARG A 65 -5.24 11.95 -0.07
C ARG A 65 -4.71 10.62 -0.58
N LEU A 66 -5.07 9.51 0.08
CA LEU A 66 -4.65 8.16 -0.35
C LEU A 66 -5.32 7.77 -1.67
N PHE A 67 -6.65 7.90 -1.74
CA PHE A 67 -7.45 7.59 -2.91
C PHE A 67 -7.66 8.85 -3.75
N GLU A 68 -6.68 9.14 -4.59
CA GLU A 68 -6.66 10.24 -5.56
C GLU A 68 -5.88 9.74 -6.79
N ASN A 69 -5.94 10.46 -7.92
CA ASN A 69 -5.17 10.15 -9.14
C ASN A 69 -5.26 8.69 -9.65
N LEU A 70 -6.39 8.02 -9.39
CA LEU A 70 -6.66 6.69 -9.90
C LEU A 70 -7.27 6.76 -11.29
N HIS A 71 -6.89 5.85 -12.19
CA HIS A 71 -7.40 5.79 -13.56
C HIS A 71 -7.95 4.40 -13.90
N GLU A 72 -8.86 4.35 -14.88
CA GLU A 72 -9.44 3.09 -15.33
C GLU A 72 -8.39 2.16 -15.98
N PRO A 73 -8.52 0.82 -15.83
CA PRO A 73 -9.51 0.14 -14.99
C PRO A 73 -9.21 0.33 -13.49
N LEU A 74 -10.22 0.72 -12.71
CA LEU A 74 -10.05 0.90 -11.27
C LEU A 74 -9.79 -0.45 -10.56
N PRO A 75 -8.96 -0.46 -9.50
CA PRO A 75 -8.71 -1.66 -8.73
C PRO A 75 -9.97 -2.10 -7.98
N SER A 76 -10.19 -3.41 -7.94
CA SER A 76 -11.39 -4.01 -7.37
C SER A 76 -11.03 -4.89 -6.18
N PHE A 77 -11.72 -4.68 -5.06
CA PHE A 77 -11.44 -5.37 -3.81
C PHE A 77 -12.73 -5.86 -3.13
N ARG A 78 -12.61 -6.97 -2.39
CA ARG A 78 -13.62 -7.40 -1.42
C ARG A 78 -13.13 -7.15 0.00
N ILE A 79 -14.05 -6.94 0.93
CA ILE A 79 -13.72 -6.92 2.36
C ILE A 79 -13.38 -8.36 2.78
N ASP A 80 -12.24 -8.51 3.44
CA ASP A 80 -11.79 -9.78 4.01
C ASP A 80 -11.99 -9.80 5.52
N LYS A 81 -11.68 -8.67 6.19
CA LYS A 81 -11.82 -8.55 7.64
C LYS A 81 -12.11 -7.11 8.07
N VAL A 82 -12.91 -6.99 9.12
CA VAL A 82 -13.12 -5.76 9.87
C VAL A 82 -12.85 -6.03 11.34
N LEU A 83 -12.05 -5.20 11.98
CA LEU A 83 -11.81 -5.22 13.42
C LEU A 83 -12.04 -3.82 13.98
N ASP A 84 -13.09 -3.69 14.78
CA ASP A 84 -13.39 -2.45 15.49
C ASP A 84 -12.61 -2.37 16.80
N THR A 85 -12.05 -1.20 17.08
CA THR A 85 -11.31 -0.91 18.31
C THR A 85 -11.64 0.51 18.78
N PRO A 86 -11.42 0.85 20.07
CA PRO A 86 -11.80 2.16 20.60
C PRO A 86 -11.16 3.38 19.89
N LYS A 87 -10.09 3.20 19.12
CA LYS A 87 -9.34 4.29 18.47
C LYS A 87 -9.33 4.22 16.94
N ALA A 88 -9.72 3.10 16.35
CA ALA A 88 -9.71 2.91 14.91
C ALA A 88 -10.56 1.71 14.49
N THR A 89 -11.11 1.79 13.29
CA THR A 89 -11.65 0.63 12.58
C THR A 89 -10.57 0.11 11.64
N HIS A 90 -10.09 -1.11 11.89
CA HIS A 90 -9.10 -1.77 11.05
C HIS A 90 -9.80 -2.56 9.95
N LEU A 91 -9.59 -2.15 8.71
CA LEU A 91 -10.18 -2.73 7.50
C LEU A 91 -9.10 -3.48 6.73
N ARG A 92 -9.40 -4.71 6.32
CA ARG A 92 -8.58 -5.49 5.40
C ARG A 92 -9.39 -5.82 4.17
N TYR A 93 -8.86 -5.39 3.03
CA TYR A 93 -9.38 -5.69 1.71
C TYR A 93 -8.41 -6.62 0.97
N VAL A 94 -8.95 -7.50 0.14
CA VAL A 94 -8.15 -8.35 -0.75
C VAL A 94 -8.68 -8.22 -2.17
N ARG A 95 -7.76 -8.27 -3.14
CA ARG A 95 -8.06 -8.09 -4.57
C ARG A 95 -9.07 -9.15 -5.04
N MET A 96 -9.99 -8.74 -5.91
CA MET A 96 -10.97 -9.64 -6.56
C MET A 96 -10.42 -10.29 -7.82
#